data_AF-A0A1Q8VB42-F1
#
_entry.id   AF-A0A1Q8VB42-F1
#
_cell.length_a   1.000
_cell.length_b   1.000
_cell.length_c   1.000
_cell.angle_alpha   90.00
_cell.angle_beta   90.00
_cell.angle_gamma   90.00
#
_symmetry.space_group_name_H-M   'P 1'
#
loop_
_entity.id
_entity.type
_entity.pdbx_description
1 polymer ?
#
loop_
_entity_poly.entity_id
_entity_poly.type
_entity_poly.pdbx_seq_one_letter_code
_entity_poly.pdbx_strand_id
1 'polypeptide(L)'
;MAPVSITAHFPLGVYHGHAADGSPDPFPSPARLFSAFVSASHTGVTAGADGQVAPDIDEALTWLEEHPPNGLHVPSMAPVQSSSRVAYRKTGTIEKDQPKTAAKAISDGYAITGEIGWLWDDMPDGVRDALSRLCEDVPCLGEMDSPVVMSTENVEANWRLDPAATAFTPGGLRVQVPAPGRTRVLRELHSRSRPPKAPTASADMFRPSGDSVRALPTSEECLQTARYAAAEPVRHADGNHSPWRDVLIFLADNGAGREIAPERRVSWCVAFHKALIKRIGDGAPPIVTGRYGGL
;
A
#
# COMPACT_ATOMS: atom_id res chain seq x y z
N MET A 1 4.14 8.34 25.94
CA MET A 1 4.01 6.91 26.33
C MET A 1 5.08 6.12 25.58
N ALA A 2 5.13 4.79 25.62
CA ALA A 2 5.98 4.07 24.66
C ALA A 2 5.30 4.14 23.27
N PRO A 3 6.05 4.29 22.16
CA PRO A 3 5.45 4.27 20.84
C PRO A 3 4.70 2.96 20.60
N VAL A 4 3.52 3.07 19.98
CA VAL A 4 2.68 1.93 19.62
C VAL A 4 2.69 1.78 18.11
N SER A 5 2.84 0.56 17.63
CA SER A 5 2.72 0.23 16.22
C SER A 5 1.59 -0.74 15.96
N ILE A 6 0.97 -0.57 14.80
CA ILE A 6 0.15 -1.58 14.15
C ILE A 6 0.96 -2.11 12.98
N THR A 7 1.09 -3.42 12.84
CA THR A 7 1.79 -4.05 11.72
C THR A 7 0.86 -4.88 10.86
N ALA A 8 1.21 -5.01 9.58
CA ALA A 8 0.56 -5.85 8.60
C ALA A 8 1.61 -6.74 7.93
N HIS A 9 1.45 -8.05 8.12
CA HIS A 9 2.18 -9.09 7.42
C HIS A 9 1.31 -9.68 6.31
N PHE A 10 1.83 -9.75 5.08
CA PHE A 10 1.16 -10.41 3.96
C PHE A 10 1.73 -11.82 3.77
N PRO A 11 1.00 -12.89 4.16
CA PRO A 11 1.55 -14.26 4.19
C PRO A 11 2.00 -14.77 2.81
N LEU A 12 1.42 -14.24 1.74
CA LEU A 12 1.77 -14.59 0.36
C LEU A 12 2.94 -13.76 -0.19
N GLY A 13 3.48 -12.82 0.60
CA GLY A 13 4.56 -11.92 0.22
C GLY A 13 4.19 -10.92 -0.88
N VAL A 14 2.90 -10.81 -1.22
CA VAL A 14 2.39 -9.93 -2.27
C VAL A 14 1.19 -9.17 -1.73
N TYR A 15 1.16 -7.88 -2.05
CA TYR A 15 0.05 -6.98 -1.81
C TYR A 15 -0.51 -6.48 -3.13
N HIS A 16 -1.83 -6.50 -3.24
CA HIS A 16 -2.61 -5.96 -4.34
C HIS A 16 -3.54 -4.88 -3.81
N GLY A 17 -3.41 -3.69 -4.36
CA GLY A 17 -4.29 -2.57 -4.08
C GLY A 17 -4.16 -1.52 -5.16
N HIS A 18 -5.21 -0.73 -5.33
CA HIS A 18 -5.24 0.32 -6.34
C HIS A 18 -5.62 1.66 -5.72
N ALA A 19 -5.04 2.73 -6.24
CA ALA A 19 -5.52 4.07 -5.98
C ALA A 19 -6.88 4.29 -6.68
N ALA A 20 -7.54 5.41 -6.37
CA ALA A 20 -8.86 5.71 -6.92
C ALA A 20 -8.87 5.86 -8.45
N ASP A 21 -7.72 6.19 -9.06
CA ASP A 21 -7.53 6.24 -10.51
C ASP A 21 -7.31 4.85 -11.14
N GLY A 22 -7.33 3.79 -10.34
CA GLY A 22 -7.08 2.42 -10.77
C GLY A 22 -5.60 2.09 -10.99
N SER A 23 -4.68 2.98 -10.64
CA SER A 23 -3.25 2.69 -10.68
C SER A 23 -2.84 1.77 -9.51
N PRO A 24 -1.85 0.88 -9.69
CA PRO A 24 -1.36 0.03 -8.62
C PRO A 24 -0.75 0.84 -7.47
N ASP A 25 -1.22 0.61 -6.26
CA ASP A 25 -0.71 1.22 -5.04
C ASP A 25 0.41 0.34 -4.46
N PRO A 26 1.63 0.87 -4.22
CA PRO A 26 2.76 0.08 -3.74
C PRO A 26 2.58 -0.53 -2.36
N PHE A 27 1.82 0.11 -1.47
CA PHE A 27 1.57 -0.38 -0.11
C PHE A 27 0.26 0.19 0.45
N PRO A 28 -0.35 -0.42 1.48
CA PRO A 28 -1.52 0.15 2.13
C PRO A 28 -1.22 1.48 2.82
N SER A 29 -1.86 2.55 2.35
CA SER A 29 -1.81 3.86 3.02
C SER A 29 -2.50 3.83 4.39
N PRO A 30 -2.22 4.79 5.29
CA PRO A 30 -2.96 4.92 6.55
C PRO A 30 -4.48 5.06 6.36
N ALA A 31 -4.93 5.69 5.26
CA ALA A 31 -6.35 5.73 4.90
C ALA A 31 -6.93 4.35 4.55
N ARG A 32 -6.12 3.47 3.94
CA ARG A 32 -6.53 2.10 3.63
C ARG A 32 -6.58 1.23 4.89
N LEU A 33 -5.61 1.36 5.78
CA LEU A 33 -5.65 0.79 7.12
C LEU A 33 -6.94 1.20 7.85
N PHE A 34 -7.22 2.50 7.88
CA PHE A 34 -8.42 3.04 8.52
C PHE A 34 -9.71 2.45 7.94
N SER A 35 -9.80 2.37 6.61
CA SER A 35 -10.96 1.78 5.92
C SER A 35 -11.14 0.30 6.28
N ALA A 36 -10.05 -0.45 6.46
CA ALA A 36 -10.09 -1.83 6.90
C ALA A 36 -10.62 -1.96 8.34
N PHE A 37 -10.19 -1.09 9.26
CA PHE A 37 -10.73 -1.04 10.62
C PHE A 37 -12.21 -0.68 10.69
N VAL A 38 -12.66 0.29 9.88
CA VAL A 38 -14.10 0.61 9.77
C VAL A 38 -14.89 -0.57 9.20
N SER A 39 -14.34 -1.30 8.23
CA SER A 39 -14.98 -2.51 7.72
C SER A 39 -15.06 -3.61 8.79
N ALA A 40 -13.96 -3.86 9.50
CA ALA A 40 -13.86 -4.85 10.57
C ALA A 40 -14.87 -4.54 11.69
N SER A 41 -15.02 -3.28 12.10
CA SER A 41 -15.96 -2.90 13.17
C SER A 41 -17.44 -3.16 12.84
N HIS A 42 -17.78 -3.31 11.56
CA HIS A 42 -19.14 -3.60 11.09
C HIS A 42 -19.36 -5.05 10.62
N THR A 43 -18.30 -5.84 10.48
CA THR A 43 -18.37 -7.17 9.84
C THR A 43 -17.61 -8.28 10.57
N GLY A 44 -16.66 -7.92 11.42
CA GLY A 44 -15.85 -8.84 12.23
C GLY A 44 -16.58 -9.35 13.47
N VAL A 45 -15.88 -10.15 14.28
CA VAL A 45 -16.42 -10.73 15.52
C VAL A 45 -16.67 -9.68 16.60
N THR A 46 -16.01 -8.53 16.52
CA THR A 46 -16.22 -7.38 17.40
C THR A 46 -17.47 -6.56 17.06
N ALA A 47 -18.12 -6.81 15.91
CA ALA A 47 -19.35 -6.11 15.54
C ALA A 47 -20.52 -6.52 16.46
N GLY A 48 -21.30 -5.53 16.94
CA GLY A 48 -22.48 -5.79 17.75
C GLY A 48 -23.58 -6.53 16.98
N ALA A 49 -24.51 -7.17 17.70
CA ALA A 49 -25.58 -8.02 17.14
C ALA A 49 -26.46 -7.34 16.07
N ASP A 50 -26.55 -6.00 16.09
CA ASP A 50 -27.33 -5.20 15.15
C ASP A 50 -26.43 -4.42 14.14
N GLY A 51 -25.18 -4.82 13.96
CA GLY A 51 -24.19 -4.11 13.13
C GLY A 51 -23.76 -2.76 13.71
N GLN A 52 -24.09 -2.51 14.98
CA GLN A 52 -23.64 -1.35 15.74
C GLN A 52 -22.18 -1.52 16.15
N VAL A 53 -21.42 -0.45 16.03
CA VAL A 53 -20.02 -0.39 16.45
C VAL A 53 -19.98 -0.22 17.97
N ALA A 54 -19.11 -0.97 18.64
CA ALA A 54 -18.93 -0.84 20.09
C ALA A 54 -18.39 0.57 20.46
N PRO A 55 -18.80 1.18 21.58
CA PRO A 55 -18.44 2.57 21.91
C PRO A 55 -16.92 2.84 22.00
N ASP A 56 -16.17 1.90 22.54
CA ASP A 56 -14.70 1.94 22.64
C ASP A 56 -14.02 1.86 21.27
N ILE A 57 -14.59 1.07 20.34
CA ILE A 57 -14.15 1.03 18.95
C ILE A 57 -14.46 2.35 18.22
N ASP A 58 -15.64 2.93 18.43
CA ASP A 58 -16.03 4.21 17.83
C ASP A 58 -15.13 5.36 18.31
N GLU A 59 -14.78 5.36 19.61
CA GLU A 59 -13.81 6.29 20.18
C GLU A 59 -12.41 6.11 19.58
N ALA A 60 -11.93 4.86 19.44
CA ALA A 60 -10.63 4.57 18.83
C ALA A 60 -10.57 4.99 17.34
N LEU A 61 -11.64 4.75 16.57
CA LEU A 61 -11.74 5.19 15.19
C LEU A 61 -11.76 6.73 15.09
N THR A 62 -12.50 7.40 15.97
CA THR A 62 -12.52 8.87 16.04
C THR A 62 -11.12 9.42 16.36
N TRP A 63 -10.42 8.80 17.31
CA TRP A 63 -9.05 9.18 17.65
C TRP A 63 -8.09 9.06 16.46
N LEU A 64 -8.20 7.98 15.66
CA LEU A 64 -7.37 7.78 14.46
C LEU A 64 -7.59 8.83 13.35
N GLU A 65 -8.77 9.44 13.28
CA GLU A 65 -9.03 10.53 12.31
C GLU A 65 -8.27 11.81 12.66
N GLU A 66 -8.11 12.07 13.95
CA GLU A 66 -7.43 13.25 14.50
C GLU A 66 -5.92 13.06 14.59
N HIS A 67 -5.46 11.81 14.69
CA HIS A 67 -4.07 11.45 14.95
C HIS A 67 -3.52 10.56 13.81
N PRO A 68 -3.06 11.15 12.69
CA PRO A 68 -2.35 10.36 11.68
C PRO A 68 -1.07 9.73 12.29
N PRO A 69 -0.59 8.59 11.76
CA PRO A 69 0.65 7.98 12.23
C PRO A 69 1.82 8.98 12.27
N ASN A 70 2.57 9.01 13.36
CA ASN A 70 3.81 9.80 13.47
C ASN A 70 4.94 9.20 12.63
N GLY A 71 4.89 7.90 12.34
CA GLY A 71 5.86 7.23 11.51
C GLY A 71 5.27 6.05 10.74
N LEU A 72 6.01 5.62 9.72
CA LEU A 72 5.73 4.42 8.95
C LEU A 72 6.98 3.55 8.94
N HIS A 73 6.76 2.24 8.96
CA HIS A 73 7.74 1.25 8.57
C HIS A 73 7.34 0.71 7.19
N VAL A 74 8.08 1.09 6.16
CA VAL A 74 7.84 0.64 4.78
C VAL A 74 9.02 -0.23 4.34
N PRO A 75 8.85 -1.55 4.21
CA PRO A 75 9.92 -2.46 3.82
C PRO A 75 10.30 -2.27 2.35
N SER A 76 11.33 -2.98 1.89
CA SER A 76 11.67 -2.98 0.47
C SER A 76 10.58 -3.68 -0.34
N MET A 77 10.19 -3.07 -1.47
CA MET A 77 9.11 -3.54 -2.33
C MET A 77 9.50 -3.47 -3.79
N ALA A 78 8.92 -4.36 -4.59
CA ALA A 78 9.09 -4.35 -6.04
C ALA A 78 7.79 -4.74 -6.74
N PRO A 79 7.43 -4.13 -7.87
CA PRO A 79 6.31 -4.59 -8.68
C PRO A 79 6.51 -6.07 -9.08
N VAL A 80 5.47 -6.89 -8.93
CA VAL A 80 5.51 -8.32 -9.33
C VAL A 80 5.68 -8.45 -10.85
N GLN A 81 5.20 -7.46 -11.61
CA GLN A 81 5.41 -7.40 -13.04
C GLN A 81 6.45 -6.36 -13.45
N SER A 82 7.42 -6.80 -14.25
CA SER A 82 8.40 -5.94 -14.91
C SER A 82 8.05 -5.61 -16.37
N SER A 83 6.96 -6.16 -16.92
CA SER A 83 6.54 -6.00 -18.31
C SER A 83 5.03 -6.23 -18.47
N SER A 84 4.37 -5.54 -19.41
CA SER A 84 2.93 -5.65 -19.68
C SER A 84 2.56 -7.05 -20.22
N ARG A 85 2.25 -7.98 -19.31
CA ARG A 85 1.77 -9.32 -19.66
C ARG A 85 0.26 -9.38 -19.48
N VAL A 86 -0.43 -9.71 -20.56
CA VAL A 86 -1.89 -9.77 -20.61
C VAL A 86 -2.33 -11.22 -20.79
N ALA A 87 -3.26 -11.66 -19.94
CA ALA A 87 -4.00 -12.90 -20.12
C ALA A 87 -5.38 -12.58 -20.71
N TYR A 88 -5.78 -13.32 -21.73
CA TYR A 88 -7.14 -13.23 -22.27
C TYR A 88 -8.02 -14.23 -21.54
N ARG A 89 -9.07 -13.74 -20.89
CA ARG A 89 -10.04 -14.57 -20.17
C ARG A 89 -11.46 -14.19 -20.54
N LYS A 90 -12.37 -15.17 -20.50
CA LYS A 90 -13.80 -14.93 -20.59
C LYS A 90 -14.25 -14.13 -19.36
N THR A 91 -14.84 -12.95 -19.56
CA THR A 91 -15.44 -12.11 -18.52
C THR A 91 -16.92 -12.42 -18.35
N GLY A 92 -17.52 -11.94 -17.25
CA GLY A 92 -18.88 -12.28 -16.83
C GLY A 92 -19.96 -12.02 -17.88
N THR A 93 -21.10 -12.70 -17.70
CA THR A 93 -22.27 -12.70 -18.61
C THR A 93 -23.41 -11.79 -18.13
N ILE A 94 -23.20 -10.99 -17.09
CA ILE A 94 -24.26 -10.18 -16.47
C ILE A 94 -24.79 -9.12 -17.45
N GLU A 95 -23.92 -8.41 -18.16
CA GLU A 95 -24.34 -7.38 -19.14
C GLU A 95 -24.65 -7.95 -20.53
N LYS A 96 -24.16 -9.16 -20.83
CA LYS A 96 -24.31 -9.82 -22.12
C LYS A 96 -24.46 -11.32 -21.88
N ASP A 97 -25.52 -11.92 -22.44
CA ASP A 97 -25.79 -13.38 -22.41
C ASP A 97 -24.68 -14.27 -23.00
N GLN A 98 -23.57 -13.69 -23.45
CA GLN A 98 -22.38 -14.42 -23.89
C GLN A 98 -21.11 -13.87 -23.23
N PRO A 99 -20.20 -14.76 -22.79
CA PRO A 99 -18.95 -14.35 -22.18
C PRO A 99 -18.06 -13.65 -23.21
N LYS A 100 -17.59 -12.44 -22.88
CA LYS A 100 -16.65 -11.70 -23.72
C LYS A 100 -15.22 -12.08 -23.35
N THR A 101 -14.36 -12.39 -24.32
CA THR A 101 -12.93 -12.51 -24.04
C THR A 101 -12.35 -11.11 -23.86
N ALA A 102 -11.80 -10.81 -22.68
CA ALA A 102 -11.12 -9.55 -22.40
C ALA A 102 -9.68 -9.80 -21.94
N ALA A 103 -8.82 -8.86 -22.32
CA ALA A 103 -7.48 -8.71 -21.80
C ALA A 103 -7.53 -8.34 -20.31
N LYS A 104 -6.81 -9.08 -19.45
CA LYS A 104 -6.51 -8.67 -18.07
C LYS A 104 -5.00 -8.73 -17.83
N ALA A 105 -4.43 -7.72 -17.20
CA ALA A 105 -3.04 -7.76 -16.75
C ALA A 105 -2.84 -8.95 -15.79
N ILE A 106 -1.74 -9.69 -15.96
CA ILE A 106 -1.51 -10.97 -15.26
C ILE A 106 -1.25 -10.80 -13.74
N SER A 107 -0.91 -9.60 -13.27
CA SER A 107 -0.85 -9.17 -11.86
C SER A 107 -0.20 -7.79 -11.82
N ASP A 108 -0.73 -6.85 -11.06
CA ASP A 108 -0.15 -5.52 -10.88
C ASP A 108 0.20 -5.20 -9.42
N GLY A 109 0.16 -6.21 -8.54
CA GLY A 109 0.59 -6.09 -7.15
C GLY A 109 2.11 -5.93 -6.95
N TYR A 110 2.48 -5.77 -5.69
CA TYR A 110 3.85 -5.54 -5.22
C TYR A 110 4.31 -6.67 -4.31
N ALA A 111 5.50 -7.20 -4.58
CA ALA A 111 6.19 -8.12 -3.68
C ALA A 111 6.80 -7.32 -2.52
N ILE A 112 6.61 -7.80 -1.30
CA ILE A 112 7.01 -7.13 -0.05
C ILE A 112 7.97 -8.03 0.73
N THR A 113 9.08 -7.47 1.21
CA THR A 113 10.15 -8.20 1.90
C THR A 113 9.98 -8.35 3.42
N GLY A 114 8.92 -7.79 4.00
CA GLY A 114 8.69 -7.76 5.43
C GLY A 114 7.33 -7.19 5.79
N GLU A 115 7.16 -6.81 7.05
CA GLU A 115 5.92 -6.21 7.53
C GLU A 115 5.84 -4.72 7.18
N ILE A 116 4.60 -4.21 7.12
CA ILE A 116 4.33 -2.78 7.01
C ILE A 116 3.86 -2.29 8.37
N GLY A 117 4.36 -1.16 8.83
CA GLY A 117 4.03 -0.60 10.14
C GLY A 117 3.48 0.82 10.06
N TRP A 118 2.52 1.11 10.93
CA TRP A 118 2.03 2.45 11.23
C TRP A 118 2.26 2.73 12.71
N LEU A 119 2.91 3.84 13.03
CA LEU A 119 3.43 4.12 14.37
C LEU A 119 2.85 5.40 14.93
N TRP A 120 2.50 5.38 16.21
CA TRP A 120 2.03 6.53 16.98
C TRP A 120 2.88 6.65 18.25
N ASP A 121 3.39 7.86 18.51
CA ASP A 121 4.27 8.09 19.66
C ASP A 121 3.47 8.20 20.98
N ASP A 122 2.21 8.66 20.91
CA ASP A 122 1.37 8.96 22.07
C ASP A 122 -0.05 8.35 21.99
N MET A 123 -0.17 7.11 21.49
CA MET A 123 -1.44 6.39 21.47
C MET A 123 -1.88 5.98 22.88
N PRO A 124 -3.10 6.34 23.34
CA PRO A 124 -3.64 5.89 24.62
C PRO A 124 -3.85 4.37 24.67
N ASP A 125 -3.69 3.76 25.85
CA ASP A 125 -3.83 2.31 26.02
C ASP A 125 -5.23 1.80 25.61
N GLY A 126 -6.29 2.54 25.95
CA GLY A 126 -7.65 2.18 25.54
C GLY A 126 -7.86 2.14 24.02
N VAL A 127 -7.21 3.06 23.29
CA VAL A 127 -7.21 3.07 21.82
C VAL A 127 -6.42 1.88 21.29
N ARG A 128 -5.24 1.63 21.85
CA ARG A 128 -4.41 0.47 21.48
C ARG A 128 -5.15 -0.86 21.65
N ASP A 129 -5.82 -1.06 22.78
CA ASP A 129 -6.55 -2.29 23.09
C ASP A 129 -7.77 -2.48 22.16
N ALA A 130 -8.46 -1.39 21.83
CA ALA A 130 -9.52 -1.39 20.82
C ALA A 130 -9.01 -1.79 19.43
N LEU A 131 -7.92 -1.17 18.98
CA LEU A 131 -7.33 -1.48 17.67
C LEU A 131 -6.73 -2.88 17.61
N SER A 132 -6.14 -3.37 18.70
CA SER A 132 -5.60 -4.74 18.77
C SER A 132 -6.70 -5.78 18.53
N ARG A 133 -7.91 -5.57 19.06
CA ARG A 133 -9.05 -6.45 18.78
C ARG A 133 -9.53 -6.35 17.35
N LEU A 134 -9.54 -5.14 16.76
CA LEU A 134 -9.88 -4.98 15.34
C LEU A 134 -8.85 -5.62 14.40
N CYS A 135 -7.56 -5.66 14.77
CA CYS A 135 -6.54 -6.33 13.97
C CYS A 135 -6.88 -7.80 13.72
N GLU A 136 -7.46 -8.50 14.70
CA GLU A 136 -7.89 -9.90 14.58
C GLU A 136 -9.04 -10.08 13.57
N ASP A 137 -9.80 -9.01 13.32
CA ASP A 137 -10.99 -8.98 12.47
C ASP A 137 -10.74 -8.49 11.04
N VAL A 138 -9.50 -8.10 10.69
CA VAL A 138 -9.16 -7.66 9.33
C VAL A 138 -8.65 -8.86 8.50
N PRO A 139 -9.45 -9.41 7.57
CA PRO A 139 -9.06 -10.59 6.80
C PRO A 139 -8.12 -10.26 5.62
N CYS A 140 -8.27 -9.07 5.05
CA CYS A 140 -7.53 -8.61 3.88
C CYS A 140 -7.30 -7.10 3.94
N LEU A 141 -6.19 -6.65 3.37
CA LEU A 141 -5.85 -5.23 3.27
C LEU A 141 -5.47 -4.92 1.83
N GLY A 142 -6.28 -4.11 1.15
CA GLY A 142 -6.21 -3.94 -0.30
C GLY A 142 -7.37 -4.65 -1.00
N GLU A 143 -7.08 -5.32 -2.10
CA GLU A 143 -8.03 -6.21 -2.76
C GLU A 143 -8.23 -7.51 -1.95
N MET A 144 -9.32 -8.22 -2.25
CA MET A 144 -9.73 -9.43 -1.52
C MET A 144 -8.69 -10.58 -1.61
N ASP A 145 -7.82 -10.55 -2.61
CA ASP A 145 -6.73 -11.51 -2.79
C ASP A 145 -5.43 -11.15 -2.06
N SER A 146 -5.46 -10.10 -1.21
CA SER A 146 -4.37 -9.69 -0.32
C SER A 146 -4.69 -10.02 1.15
N PRO A 147 -4.65 -11.31 1.55
CA PRO A 147 -4.85 -11.69 2.94
C PRO A 147 -3.75 -11.08 3.81
N VAL A 148 -4.14 -10.64 5.00
CA VAL A 148 -3.24 -9.95 5.93
C VAL A 148 -3.32 -10.59 7.31
N VAL A 149 -2.20 -10.61 8.01
CA VAL A 149 -2.14 -10.88 9.44
C VAL A 149 -1.70 -9.57 10.09
N MET A 150 -2.56 -9.03 10.95
CA MET A 150 -2.30 -7.76 11.63
C MET A 150 -1.92 -7.99 13.08
N SER A 151 -1.05 -7.13 13.62
CA SER A 151 -0.64 -7.22 15.03
C SER A 151 -0.26 -5.85 15.61
N THR A 152 0.09 -5.83 16.90
CA THR A 152 0.64 -4.65 17.58
C THR A 152 2.14 -4.78 17.88
N GLU A 153 2.86 -5.57 17.08
CA GLU A 153 4.30 -5.78 17.24
C GLU A 153 5.09 -4.48 17.06
N ASN A 154 6.16 -4.34 17.86
CA ASN A 154 7.03 -3.17 17.82
C ASN A 154 7.91 -3.18 16.56
N VAL A 155 7.80 -2.13 15.76
CA VAL A 155 8.67 -1.88 14.61
C VAL A 155 9.27 -0.49 14.67
N GLU A 156 10.42 -0.28 14.02
CA GLU A 156 11.05 1.03 13.93
C GLU A 156 10.57 1.80 12.70
N ALA A 157 10.25 3.07 12.86
CA ALA A 157 9.89 3.93 11.73
C ALA A 157 11.11 4.23 10.85
N ASN A 158 11.02 3.92 9.56
CA ASN A 158 11.97 4.38 8.54
C ASN A 158 11.44 5.59 7.74
N TRP A 159 10.20 6.01 8.02
CA TRP A 159 9.61 7.27 7.55
C TRP A 159 8.94 7.99 8.72
N ARG A 160 9.09 9.31 8.81
CA ARG A 160 8.49 10.15 9.86
C ARG A 160 7.62 11.24 9.26
N LEU A 161 6.47 11.48 9.89
CA LEU A 161 5.53 12.52 9.49
C LEU A 161 6.24 13.88 9.52
N ASP A 162 6.09 14.65 8.44
CA ASP A 162 6.58 16.02 8.34
C ASP A 162 5.40 17.00 8.47
N PRO A 163 5.12 17.52 9.68
CA PRO A 163 3.98 18.41 9.90
C PRO A 163 4.17 19.79 9.28
N ALA A 164 5.40 20.17 8.93
CA ALA A 164 5.71 21.44 8.28
C ALA A 164 5.63 21.37 6.75
N ALA A 165 5.38 20.17 6.19
CA ALA A 165 5.34 19.96 4.76
C ALA A 165 4.20 20.75 4.09
N THR A 166 4.54 21.37 2.96
CA THR A 166 3.57 22.01 2.07
C THR A 166 3.39 21.20 0.78
N ALA A 167 2.41 21.59 -0.03
CA ALA A 167 2.23 21.04 -1.39
C ALA A 167 3.51 21.14 -2.25
N PHE A 168 4.38 22.11 -1.97
CA PHE A 168 5.61 22.37 -2.72
C PHE A 168 6.86 21.77 -2.09
N THR A 169 6.76 21.12 -0.93
CA THR A 169 7.92 20.47 -0.28
C THR A 169 8.35 19.26 -1.11
N PRO A 170 9.58 19.23 -1.66
CA PRO A 170 10.02 18.20 -2.58
C PRO A 170 10.34 16.88 -1.86
N GLY A 171 10.25 15.79 -2.61
CA GLY A 171 10.56 14.44 -2.12
C GLY A 171 9.67 13.98 -0.96
N GLY A 172 10.11 12.93 -0.28
CA GLY A 172 9.31 12.27 0.75
C GLY A 172 8.21 11.39 0.17
N LEU A 173 7.56 10.65 1.05
CA LEU A 173 6.46 9.77 0.75
C LEU A 173 5.15 10.52 1.01
N ARG A 174 4.30 10.69 -0.02
CA ARG A 174 2.99 11.31 0.11
C ARG A 174 1.92 10.24 0.13
N VAL A 175 1.16 10.16 1.22
CA VAL A 175 0.13 9.13 1.42
C VAL A 175 -1.16 9.75 1.88
N GLN A 176 -2.27 9.09 1.53
CA GLN A 176 -3.58 9.44 2.07
C GLN A 176 -3.68 8.98 3.52
N VAL A 177 -4.13 9.87 4.38
CA VAL A 177 -4.47 9.60 5.78
C VAL A 177 -5.93 10.00 6.02
N PRO A 178 -6.62 9.34 6.97
CA PRO A 178 -7.96 9.79 7.34
C PRO A 178 -7.90 11.22 7.89
N ALA A 179 -9.00 11.94 7.72
CA ALA A 179 -9.26 13.22 8.35
C ALA A 179 -10.62 13.14 9.10
N PRO A 180 -10.89 14.06 10.03
CA PRO A 180 -12.15 14.08 10.77
C PRO A 180 -13.39 13.96 9.87
N GLY A 181 -14.28 13.04 10.25
CA GLY A 181 -15.52 12.70 9.54
C GLY A 181 -15.41 11.50 8.59
N ARG A 182 -14.24 10.86 8.45
CA ARG A 182 -14.04 9.73 7.53
C ARG A 182 -14.87 8.50 7.89
N THR A 183 -14.98 8.17 9.16
CA THR A 183 -15.81 7.09 9.74
C THR A 183 -17.25 7.28 9.34
N ARG A 184 -17.79 8.50 9.48
CA ARG A 184 -19.17 8.82 9.10
C ARG A 184 -19.40 8.55 7.61
N VAL A 185 -18.52 9.02 6.74
CA VAL A 185 -18.61 8.80 5.29
C VAL A 185 -18.62 7.30 4.97
N LEU A 186 -17.69 6.53 5.54
CA LEU A 186 -17.57 5.09 5.30
C LEU A 186 -18.76 4.30 5.86
N ARG A 187 -19.26 4.69 7.04
CA ARG A 187 -20.47 4.11 7.66
C ARG A 187 -21.71 4.35 6.82
N GLU A 188 -21.89 5.57 6.30
CA GLU A 188 -22.98 5.90 5.40
C GLU A 188 -22.90 5.06 4.11
N LEU A 189 -21.72 4.93 3.50
CA LEU A 189 -21.52 4.07 2.33
C LEU A 189 -21.85 2.60 2.63
N HIS A 190 -21.35 2.08 3.76
CA HIS A 190 -21.65 0.72 4.20
C HIS A 190 -23.17 0.51 4.37
N SER A 191 -23.88 1.45 5.03
CA SER A 191 -25.33 1.37 5.19
C SER A 191 -26.10 1.40 3.87
N ARG A 192 -25.67 2.22 2.90
CA ARG A 192 -26.29 2.28 1.56
C ARG A 192 -26.05 1.01 0.74
N SER A 193 -24.94 0.32 0.99
CA SER A 193 -24.57 -0.91 0.29
C SER A 193 -25.30 -2.16 0.83
N ARG A 194 -25.88 -2.10 2.03
CA ARG A 194 -26.60 -3.21 2.66
C ARG A 194 -28.12 -2.97 2.65
N PRO A 195 -28.91 -3.77 1.93
CA PRO A 195 -30.35 -3.67 2.02
C PRO A 195 -30.83 -4.05 3.44
N PRO A 196 -31.82 -3.35 4.02
CA PRO A 196 -32.30 -3.62 5.38
C PRO A 196 -32.99 -4.98 5.53
N LYS A 197 -33.38 -5.60 4.42
CA LYS A 197 -33.94 -6.95 4.37
C LYS A 197 -33.22 -7.76 3.31
N ALA A 198 -32.79 -8.96 3.67
CA ALA A 198 -32.25 -9.91 2.70
C ALA A 198 -33.28 -10.14 1.56
N PRO A 199 -32.84 -10.17 0.30
CA PRO A 199 -33.75 -10.44 -0.82
C PRO A 199 -34.37 -11.83 -0.66
N THR A 200 -35.64 -11.97 -1.04
CA THR A 200 -36.27 -13.28 -1.19
C THR A 200 -35.62 -14.04 -2.35
N ALA A 201 -35.67 -15.39 -2.36
CA ALA A 201 -35.11 -16.19 -3.45
C ALA A 201 -35.56 -15.75 -4.86
N SER A 202 -36.82 -15.35 -5.04
CA SER A 202 -37.34 -14.83 -6.32
C SER A 202 -36.83 -13.42 -6.69
N ALA A 203 -36.41 -12.64 -5.70
CA ALA A 203 -35.84 -11.31 -5.89
C ALA A 203 -34.33 -11.36 -6.17
N ASP A 204 -33.66 -12.42 -5.73
CA ASP A 204 -32.23 -12.68 -5.96
C ASP A 204 -31.95 -13.45 -7.26
N MET A 205 -33.00 -13.95 -7.92
CA MET A 205 -32.89 -14.62 -9.21
C MET A 205 -32.44 -13.64 -10.30
N PHE A 206 -31.42 -14.03 -11.06
CA PHE A 206 -30.87 -13.23 -12.16
C PHE A 206 -31.93 -12.81 -13.18
N ARG A 207 -31.93 -11.52 -13.53
CA ARG A 207 -32.84 -10.90 -14.50
C ARG A 207 -32.04 -10.27 -15.64
N PRO A 208 -32.02 -10.86 -16.83
CA PRO A 208 -31.22 -10.38 -17.97
C PRO A 208 -31.45 -8.92 -18.36
N SER A 209 -32.66 -8.39 -18.13
CA SER A 209 -33.04 -7.01 -18.44
C SER A 209 -33.01 -6.05 -17.25
N GLY A 210 -32.75 -6.56 -16.04
CA GLY A 210 -32.85 -5.79 -14.79
C GLY A 210 -31.54 -5.74 -13.99
N ASP A 211 -30.69 -6.74 -14.16
CA ASP A 211 -29.42 -6.83 -13.45
C ASP A 211 -28.30 -6.21 -14.27
N SER A 212 -27.49 -5.41 -13.61
CA SER A 212 -26.29 -4.80 -14.16
C SER A 212 -25.16 -4.90 -13.15
N VAL A 213 -23.92 -4.80 -13.63
CA VAL A 213 -22.77 -4.70 -12.74
C VAL A 213 -22.88 -3.37 -11.99
N ARG A 214 -23.15 -3.44 -10.68
CA ARG A 214 -23.16 -2.27 -9.81
C ARG A 214 -21.75 -1.99 -9.32
N ALA A 215 -21.13 -0.94 -9.84
CA ALA A 215 -19.97 -0.35 -9.19
C ALA A 215 -20.45 0.40 -7.94
N LEU A 216 -20.04 -0.07 -6.76
CA LEU A 216 -20.27 0.69 -5.53
C LEU A 216 -19.34 1.91 -5.55
N PRO A 217 -19.84 3.12 -5.24
CA PRO A 217 -19.01 4.31 -5.24
C PRO A 217 -17.94 4.23 -4.14
N THR A 218 -16.70 4.49 -4.51
CA THR A 218 -15.62 4.82 -3.57
C THR A 218 -15.69 6.32 -3.26
N SER A 219 -15.53 6.73 -2.00
CA SER A 219 -15.44 8.15 -1.63
C SER A 219 -14.03 8.52 -1.18
N GLU A 220 -13.57 9.68 -1.63
CA GLU A 220 -12.33 10.34 -1.19
C GLU A 220 -12.59 11.43 -0.14
N GLU A 221 -13.85 11.63 0.28
CA GLU A 221 -14.21 12.62 1.29
C GLU A 221 -13.53 12.33 2.62
N CYS A 222 -13.15 13.38 3.34
CA CYS A 222 -12.41 13.29 4.61
C CYS A 222 -11.10 12.49 4.49
N LEU A 223 -10.43 12.60 3.35
CA LEU A 223 -9.03 12.22 3.18
C LEU A 223 -8.16 13.46 3.07
N GLN A 224 -6.94 13.35 3.57
CA GLN A 224 -5.91 14.36 3.39
C GLN A 224 -4.59 13.70 3.01
N THR A 225 -3.75 14.44 2.29
CA THR A 225 -2.42 13.96 1.92
C THR A 225 -1.41 14.41 2.96
N ALA A 226 -0.81 13.44 3.65
CA ALA A 226 0.32 13.67 4.56
C ALA A 226 1.65 13.36 3.86
N ARG A 227 2.70 14.11 4.20
CA ARG A 227 4.06 13.83 3.74
C ARG A 227 4.86 13.20 4.88
N TYR A 228 5.58 12.13 4.56
CA TYR A 228 6.56 11.52 5.44
C TYR A 228 7.96 11.69 4.83
N ALA A 229 8.91 12.17 5.63
CA ALA A 229 10.31 12.21 5.26
C ALA A 229 10.98 10.89 5.66
N ALA A 230 12.00 10.46 4.92
CA ALA A 230 12.80 9.32 5.36
C ALA A 230 13.38 9.64 6.75
N ALA A 231 13.22 8.73 7.70
CA ALA A 231 13.96 8.83 8.96
C ALA A 231 15.45 8.76 8.58
N GLU A 232 16.26 9.72 9.04
CA GLU A 232 17.70 9.62 8.79
C GLU A 232 18.16 8.25 9.30
N PRO A 233 18.93 7.48 8.51
CA PRO A 233 19.55 6.28 9.04
C PRO A 233 20.32 6.68 10.29
N VAL A 234 20.33 5.82 11.31
CA VAL A 234 21.18 6.01 12.50
C VAL A 234 22.55 6.39 12.00
N ARG A 235 22.93 7.66 12.19
CA ARG A 235 24.26 8.13 11.78
C ARG A 235 25.23 7.28 12.58
N HIS A 236 25.97 6.40 11.91
CA HIS A 236 27.11 5.76 12.55
C HIS A 236 28.04 6.89 13.03
N ALA A 237 28.63 6.73 14.22
CA ALA A 237 29.38 7.78 14.92
C ALA A 237 30.61 8.28 14.12
N ASP A 238 30.99 7.57 13.07
CA ASP A 238 32.00 7.87 12.07
C ASP A 238 31.41 8.68 10.90
N GLY A 239 31.13 9.96 11.20
CA GLY A 239 31.34 11.11 10.32
C GLY A 239 31.06 10.95 8.81
N ASN A 240 30.04 11.68 8.36
CA ASN A 240 29.74 12.01 6.97
C ASN A 240 30.96 12.49 6.16
N HIS A 241 31.72 11.56 5.56
CA HIS A 241 32.88 11.84 4.70
C HIS A 241 32.69 11.39 3.24
N SER A 242 31.49 10.96 2.85
CA SER A 242 31.23 10.65 1.44
C SER A 242 30.82 11.94 0.71
N PRO A 243 31.53 12.35 -0.36
CA PRO A 243 31.06 13.43 -1.25
C PRO A 243 29.81 13.01 -2.06
N TRP A 244 29.43 11.74 -2.01
CA TRP A 244 28.26 11.19 -2.68
C TRP A 244 27.08 11.16 -1.71
N ARG A 245 26.00 11.88 -2.04
CA ARG A 245 24.74 11.88 -1.29
C ARG A 245 24.01 10.55 -1.36
N ASP A 246 24.04 9.91 -2.53
CA ASP A 246 23.39 8.64 -2.79
C ASP A 246 24.40 7.69 -3.45
N VAL A 247 24.53 6.48 -2.90
CA VAL A 247 25.40 5.44 -3.46
C VAL A 247 24.56 4.19 -3.69
N LEU A 248 24.42 3.80 -4.95
CA LEU A 248 23.82 2.52 -5.31
C LEU A 248 24.92 1.46 -5.32
N ILE A 249 24.92 0.59 -4.32
CA ILE A 249 25.86 -0.53 -4.23
C ILE A 249 25.24 -1.73 -4.94
N PHE A 250 25.87 -2.16 -6.03
CA PHE A 250 25.54 -3.40 -6.72
C PHE A 250 26.54 -4.48 -6.29
N LEU A 251 26.05 -5.51 -5.61
CA LEU A 251 26.84 -6.70 -5.33
C LEU A 251 27.04 -7.45 -6.63
N ALA A 252 28.20 -7.24 -7.26
CA ALA A 252 28.57 -7.93 -8.47
C ALA A 252 29.10 -9.33 -8.14
N ASP A 253 28.17 -10.26 -7.87
CA ASP A 253 28.46 -11.69 -7.75
C ASP A 253 28.16 -12.38 -9.10
N ASN A 254 29.10 -13.17 -9.59
CA ASN A 254 28.91 -14.05 -10.74
C ASN A 254 28.24 -15.38 -10.35
N GLY A 255 27.68 -15.48 -9.14
CA GLY A 255 27.10 -16.66 -8.54
C GLY A 255 28.12 -17.63 -7.94
N ALA A 256 29.41 -17.27 -7.95
CA ALA A 256 30.49 -18.11 -7.42
C ALA A 256 30.96 -17.68 -6.02
N GLY A 257 30.40 -16.60 -5.45
CA GLY A 257 30.79 -16.08 -4.14
C GLY A 257 32.25 -15.61 -4.07
N ARG A 258 32.88 -15.36 -5.22
CA ARG A 258 34.28 -14.92 -5.34
C ARG A 258 34.32 -13.48 -5.82
N GLU A 259 35.23 -12.71 -5.24
CA GLU A 259 35.46 -11.33 -5.64
C GLU A 259 35.88 -11.25 -7.12
N ILE A 260 35.42 -10.20 -7.82
CA ILE A 260 35.84 -9.94 -9.19
C ILE A 260 37.33 -9.59 -9.20
N ALA A 261 38.11 -10.45 -9.85
CA ALA A 261 39.55 -10.25 -10.04
C ALA A 261 39.86 -8.85 -10.61
N PRO A 262 40.89 -8.14 -10.11
CA PRO A 262 41.20 -6.77 -10.49
C PRO A 262 41.23 -6.52 -12.00
N GLU A 263 41.84 -7.44 -12.76
CA GLU A 263 41.97 -7.39 -14.22
C GLU A 263 40.62 -7.45 -14.97
N ARG A 264 39.54 -7.91 -14.32
CA ARG A 264 38.20 -8.01 -14.91
C ARG A 264 37.26 -6.87 -14.52
N ARG A 265 37.64 -6.04 -13.54
CA ARG A 265 36.75 -5.01 -12.98
C ARG A 265 36.32 -3.98 -14.03
N VAL A 266 37.24 -3.55 -14.90
CA VAL A 266 36.92 -2.61 -15.99
C VAL A 266 35.91 -3.21 -16.97
N SER A 267 36.09 -4.46 -17.37
CA SER A 267 35.15 -5.14 -18.27
C SER A 267 33.75 -5.28 -17.64
N TRP A 268 33.69 -5.54 -16.33
CA TRP A 268 32.44 -5.56 -15.57
C TRP A 268 31.77 -4.18 -15.52
N CYS A 269 32.51 -3.10 -15.23
CA CYS A 269 31.96 -1.75 -15.25
C CYS A 269 31.39 -1.37 -16.62
N VAL A 270 32.10 -1.72 -17.71
CA VAL A 270 31.62 -1.49 -19.08
C VAL A 270 30.36 -2.31 -19.39
N ALA A 271 30.33 -3.57 -18.99
CA ALA A 271 29.16 -4.43 -19.18
C ALA A 271 27.94 -3.91 -18.40
N PHE A 272 28.16 -3.49 -17.15
CA PHE A 272 27.13 -2.92 -16.29
C PHE A 272 26.59 -1.60 -16.86
N HIS A 273 27.47 -0.72 -17.32
CA HIS A 273 27.08 0.53 -17.97
C HIS A 273 26.23 0.28 -19.24
N LYS A 274 26.63 -0.69 -20.07
CA LYS A 274 25.83 -1.09 -21.24
C LYS A 274 24.48 -1.69 -20.84
N ALA A 275 24.43 -2.46 -19.75
CA ALA A 275 23.18 -3.00 -19.22
C ALA A 275 22.24 -1.89 -18.72
N LEU A 276 22.77 -0.85 -18.07
CA LEU A 276 22.01 0.34 -17.67
C LEU A 276 21.41 1.06 -18.89
N ILE A 277 22.23 1.34 -19.92
CA ILE A 277 21.75 1.96 -21.17
C ILE A 277 20.63 1.13 -21.80
N LYS A 278 20.83 -0.19 -21.89
CA LYS A 278 19.83 -1.11 -22.45
C LYS A 278 18.55 -1.17 -21.63
N ARG A 279 18.65 -1.09 -20.29
CA ARG A 279 17.50 -1.10 -19.38
C ARG A 279 16.65 0.16 -19.50
N ILE A 280 17.29 1.32 -19.72
CA ILE A 280 16.61 2.59 -19.94
C ILE A 280 15.93 2.62 -21.32
N GLY A 281 16.59 2.07 -22.35
CA GLY A 281 16.03 1.97 -23.70
C GLY A 281 16.13 3.27 -24.50
N ASP A 282 15.22 3.46 -25.45
CA ASP A 282 15.19 4.63 -26.33
C ASP A 282 14.85 5.90 -25.52
N GLY A 283 15.80 6.84 -25.50
CA GLY A 283 15.73 8.05 -24.67
C GLY A 283 16.76 8.12 -23.53
N ALA A 284 17.67 7.14 -23.44
CA ALA A 284 18.77 7.20 -22.46
C ALA A 284 19.58 8.51 -22.62
N PRO A 285 19.74 9.31 -21.54
CA PRO A 285 20.32 10.63 -21.64
C PRO A 285 21.80 10.58 -22.04
N PRO A 286 22.33 11.59 -22.74
CA PRO A 286 23.74 11.67 -23.16
C PRO A 286 24.77 11.40 -22.06
N ILE A 287 24.46 11.83 -20.82
CA ILE A 287 25.30 11.58 -19.64
C ILE A 287 25.43 10.10 -19.28
N VAL A 288 24.43 9.29 -19.62
CA VAL A 288 24.43 7.84 -19.39
C VAL A 288 24.90 7.08 -20.63
N THR A 289 24.67 7.59 -21.85
CA THR A 289 25.12 6.92 -23.07
C THR A 289 26.57 7.24 -23.45
N GLY A 290 27.15 8.28 -22.85
CA GLY A 290 28.45 8.84 -23.23
C GLY A 290 28.44 9.50 -24.61
N ARG A 291 27.27 9.66 -25.23
CA ARG A 291 27.09 10.28 -26.55
C ARG A 291 26.39 11.62 -26.37
N TYR A 292 27.20 12.67 -26.23
CA TYR A 292 26.73 14.03 -26.41
C TYR A 292 26.68 14.27 -27.91
N GLY A 293 25.50 14.62 -28.43
CA GLY A 293 25.30 14.85 -29.86
C GLY A 293 26.36 15.81 -30.39
N GLY A 294 27.10 15.38 -31.41
CA GLY A 294 27.94 16.27 -32.20
C GLY A 294 27.04 17.24 -32.96
N LEU A 295 27.45 18.50 -33.02
CA LEU A 295 26.99 19.45 -34.05
C LEU A 295 27.19 18.86 -35.44
#